data_AF-A0A1U7HDD0-F1
#
_entry.id   AF-A0A1U7HDD0-F1
#
_cell.length_a   1.000
_cell.length_b   1.000
_cell.length_c   1.000
_cell.angle_alpha   90.00
_cell.angle_beta   90.00
_cell.angle_gamma   90.00
#
_symmetry.space_group_name_H-M   'P 1'
#
loop_
_entity.id
_entity.type
_entity.pdbx_description
1 polymer ?
#
loop_
_entity_poly.entity_id
_entity_poly.type
_entity_poly.pdbx_seq_one_letter_code
_entity_poly.pdbx_strand_id
1 'polypeptide(L)' 'MNKTTTNASNVFLTDEDWFNLGKADAWAGKPMSPPEDDSRAATLYQLGYSEGKIERPSSEKL' A
#
# COMPACT_ATOMS: atom_id res chain seq x y z
N MET A 1 -7.23 -2.16 -20.28
CA MET A 1 -5.81 -2.59 -20.28
C MET A 1 -5.32 -2.62 -18.84
N ASN A 2 -5.49 -3.75 -18.18
CA ASN A 2 -4.85 -4.09 -16.91
C ASN A 2 -3.38 -4.45 -17.19
N LYS A 3 -2.47 -3.52 -16.95
CA LYS A 3 -1.03 -3.75 -17.10
C LYS A 3 -0.52 -4.43 -15.82
N THR A 4 -0.33 -5.75 -15.87
CA THR A 4 0.32 -6.51 -14.81
C THR A 4 1.84 -6.49 -15.00
N THR A 5 2.57 -5.87 -14.07
CA THR A 5 4.04 -5.92 -14.03
C THR A 5 4.48 -7.29 -13.53
N THR A 6 5.24 -8.02 -14.34
CA THR A 6 5.77 -9.35 -14.02
C THR A 6 7.20 -9.22 -13.48
N ASN A 7 7.44 -9.50 -12.20
CA ASN A 7 8.74 -10.05 -11.77
C ASN A 7 8.69 -10.79 -10.41
N ALA A 8 9.01 -12.08 -10.49
CA ALA A 8 9.82 -12.88 -9.55
C ALA A 8 9.44 -13.05 -8.06
N SER A 9 8.16 -13.17 -7.69
CA SER A 9 7.74 -14.00 -6.54
C SER A 9 6.21 -14.14 -6.46
N ASN A 10 5.62 -14.74 -7.50
CA ASN A 10 4.29 -15.38 -7.62
C ASN A 10 3.06 -14.93 -6.80
N VAL A 11 3.03 -13.70 -6.30
CA VAL A 11 1.79 -13.03 -5.89
C VAL A 11 1.62 -11.86 -6.84
N PHE A 12 0.80 -12.06 -7.87
CA PHE A 12 0.42 -11.01 -8.80
C PHE A 12 -0.48 -10.02 -8.06
N LEU A 13 0.11 -9.09 -7.33
CA LEU A 13 -0.64 -7.99 -6.73
C LEU A 13 -1.07 -7.04 -7.84
N THR A 14 -2.38 -6.90 -7.99
CA THR A 14 -2.98 -5.90 -8.88
C THR A 14 -2.77 -4.49 -8.31
N ASP A 15 -3.06 -3.48 -9.14
CA ASP A 15 -3.02 -2.09 -8.69
C ASP A 15 -3.90 -1.87 -7.44
N GLU A 16 -5.05 -2.53 -7.37
CA GLU A 16 -5.96 -2.48 -6.23
C GLU A 16 -5.39 -3.19 -4.99
N ASP A 17 -4.69 -4.31 -5.18
CA ASP A 17 -4.06 -5.02 -4.07
C ASP A 17 -2.94 -4.18 -3.43
N TRP A 18 -2.16 -3.45 -4.22
CA TRP A 18 -1.13 -2.55 -3.69
C TRP A 18 -1.72 -1.42 -2.85
N PHE A 19 -2.81 -0.83 -3.33
CA PHE A 19 -3.55 0.18 -2.58
C PHE A 19 -4.11 -0.38 -1.27
N ASN A 20 -4.81 -1.52 -1.33
CA ASN A 20 -5.38 -2.19 -0.16
C ASN A 20 -4.30 -2.62 0.83
N LEU A 21 -3.15 -3.08 0.35
CA LEU A 21 -1.99 -3.45 1.17
C LEU A 21 -1.47 -2.23 1.95
N GLY A 22 -1.27 -1.10 1.27
CA GLY A 22 -0.87 0.14 1.93
C GLY A 22 -1.86 0.54 3.03
N LYS A 23 -3.15 0.51 2.72
CA LYS A 23 -4.23 0.83 3.67
C LYS A 23 -4.21 -0.10 4.88
N ALA A 24 -4.05 -1.40 4.65
CA ALA A 24 -3.96 -2.41 5.69
C ALA A 24 -2.72 -2.24 6.57
N ASP A 25 -1.56 -1.90 6.01
CA ASP A 25 -0.33 -1.64 6.78
C ASP A 25 -0.47 -0.40 7.68
N ALA A 26 -1.08 0.67 7.17
CA ALA A 26 -1.41 1.84 7.96
C ALA A 26 -2.39 1.49 9.10
N TRP A 27 -3.41 0.68 8.79
CA TRP A 27 -4.32 0.09 9.78
C TRP A 27 -3.69 -0.94 10.70
N ALA A 28 -2.51 -1.46 10.41
CA ALA A 28 -1.73 -2.29 11.33
C ALA A 28 -0.78 -1.44 12.18
N GLY A 29 -0.59 -0.16 11.85
CA GLY A 29 0.42 0.69 12.45
C GLY A 29 1.85 0.29 12.07
N LYS A 30 2.00 -0.47 10.98
CA LYS A 30 3.31 -0.82 10.43
C LYS A 30 3.97 0.43 9.83
N PRO A 31 5.31 0.50 9.81
CA PRO A 31 6.00 1.55 9.07
C PRO A 31 5.74 1.40 7.56
N MET A 32 5.72 2.52 6.86
CA MET A 32 5.49 2.56 5.42
C MET A 32 6.65 1.88 4.67
N SER A 33 6.35 0.87 3.85
CA SER A 33 7.36 0.13 3.08
C SER A 33 6.90 -0.08 1.63
N PRO A 34 6.93 0.97 0.79
CA PRO A 34 6.55 0.84 -0.62
C PRO A 34 7.56 -0.02 -1.39
N PRO A 35 7.13 -0.75 -2.43
CA PRO A 35 8.04 -1.48 -3.32
C PRO A 35 8.98 -0.52 -4.07
N GLU A 36 10.26 -0.88 -4.19
CA GLU A 36 11.28 -0.05 -4.86
C GLU A 36 11.34 -0.30 -6.38
N ASP A 37 11.02 -1.53 -6.82
CA ASP A 37 11.18 -1.98 -8.20
C ASP A 37 10.01 -1.59 -9.14
N ASP A 38 8.86 -1.18 -8.59
CA ASP A 38 7.69 -0.76 -9.36
C ASP A 38 7.13 0.56 -8.83
N SER A 39 7.41 1.65 -9.55
CA SER A 39 6.97 3.00 -9.18
C SER A 39 5.45 3.17 -9.15
N ARG A 40 4.70 2.38 -9.93
CA ARG A 40 3.23 2.43 -9.92
C ARG A 40 2.70 1.77 -8.66
N ALA A 41 3.19 0.57 -8.36
CA ALA A 41 2.89 -0.13 -7.12
C ALA A 41 3.25 0.71 -5.89
N ALA A 42 4.41 1.39 -5.92
CA ALA A 42 4.85 2.29 -4.86
C ALA A 42 3.87 3.45 -4.64
N THR A 43 3.42 4.09 -5.72
CA THR A 43 2.46 5.20 -5.66
C THR A 43 1.11 4.73 -5.10
N LEU A 44 0.61 3.57 -5.55
CA LEU A 44 -0.66 3.02 -5.11
C LEU A 44 -0.63 2.59 -3.63
N TYR A 45 0.44 1.93 -3.22
CA TYR A 45 0.68 1.59 -1.82
C TYR A 45 0.74 2.85 -0.94
N GLN A 46 1.49 3.87 -1.36
CA GLN A 46 1.59 5.12 -0.61
C GLN A 46 0.25 5.84 -0.47
N LEU A 47 -0.56 5.82 -1.53
CA LEU A 47 -1.91 6.39 -1.53
C LEU A 47 -2.80 5.67 -0.51
N GLY A 48 -2.89 4.34 -0.59
CA GLY A 48 -3.71 3.55 0.34
C GLY A 48 -3.25 3.67 1.80
N TYR A 49 -1.92 3.69 2.03
CA TYR A 49 -1.37 3.87 3.37
C TYR A 49 -1.68 5.27 3.94
N SER A 50 -1.68 6.29 3.11
CA SER A 50 -2.10 7.64 3.51
C SER A 50 -3.58 7.67 3.88
N GLU A 51 -4.45 7.03 3.10
CA GLU A 51 -5.88 6.90 3.47
C GLU A 51 -6.08 6.14 4.78
N GLY A 52 -5.39 5.01 4.97
CA GLY A 52 -5.50 4.22 6.20
C GLY A 52 -5.02 4.97 7.45
N LYS A 53 -4.09 5.93 7.30
CA LYS A 53 -3.68 6.84 8.37
C LYS A 53 -4.71 7.92 8.70
N ILE A 54 -5.45 8.40 7.69
CA ILE A 54 -6.51 9.42 7.87
C ILE A 54 -7.74 8.79 8.54
N GLU A 55 -8.10 7.58 8.14
CA GLU A 55 -9.26 6.85 8.69
C GLU A 55 -9.03 6.33 10.10
N ARG A 56 -7.78 6.10 10.50
CA ARG A 56 -7.49 5.93 11.92
C ARG A 56 -7.69 7.29 12.58
N PRO A 57 -8.71 7.50 13.43
CA PRO A 57 -8.71 8.67 14.28
C PRO A 57 -7.36 8.62 15.00
N SER A 58 -6.64 9.74 14.96
CA SER A 58 -5.50 9.97 15.83
C SER A 58 -5.91 9.44 17.19
N SER A 59 -5.41 8.27 17.58
CA SER A 59 -5.30 7.94 18.99
C SER A 59 -4.15 8.82 19.44
N GLU A 60 -4.53 10.09 19.58
CA GLU A 60 -3.83 11.12 20.28
C GLU A 60 -3.35 10.45 21.54
N LYS A 61 -2.03 10.28 21.59
CA LYS A 61 -1.34 9.75 22.74
C LYS A 61 -1.55 10.78 23.85
N LEU A 62 -2.61 10.56 24.63
CA LEU A 62 -2.89 11.25 25.89
C LEU A 62 -1.67 11.21 26.81
#